data_AF-A0A0R0KTG6-F1
#
_entry.id   AF-A0A0R0KTG6-F1
#
_cell.length_a   1.000
_cell.length_b   1.000
_cell.length_c   1.000
_cell.angle_alpha   90.00
_cell.angle_beta   90.00
_cell.angle_gamma   90.00
#
_symmetry.space_group_name_H-M   'P 1'
#
loop_
_entity.id
_entity.type
_entity.pdbx_description
1 polymer ?
#
loop_
_entity_poly.entity_id
_entity_poly.type
_entity_poly.pdbx_seq_one_letter_code
_entity_poly.pdbx_strand_id
1 'polypeptide(L)'
;MDKYPKKVAVGVFLAAFAPDTEHQPSYVLEKDLELAKTLVRPSSLVVEDLSKQKNFSKEGYGSVPRAYIVCTKDIAIPLEYQLLMIKNTGFNDVLKIKGADHMPMNSKPRELFDSLEKIATKYA
;
A
#
# COMPACT_ATOMS: atom_id res chain seq x y z
N MET A 1 -8.47 1.65 -10.41
CA MET A 1 -7.52 2.60 -11.04
C MET A 1 -7.18 2.15 -12.45
N ASP A 2 -6.62 0.95 -12.64
CA ASP A 2 -6.20 0.46 -13.96
C ASP A 2 -7.33 0.45 -15.03
N LYS A 3 -8.52 -0.01 -14.64
CA LYS A 3 -9.69 -0.06 -15.53
C LYS A 3 -10.27 1.31 -15.91
N TYR A 4 -10.12 2.31 -15.03
CA TYR A 4 -10.74 3.64 -15.18
C TYR A 4 -9.82 4.75 -14.64
N PRO A 5 -8.63 4.95 -15.20
CA PRO A 5 -7.63 5.85 -14.62
C PRO A 5 -8.13 7.30 -14.58
N LYS A 6 -8.86 7.72 -15.61
CA LYS A 6 -9.42 9.07 -15.73
C LYS A 6 -10.55 9.40 -14.72
N LYS A 7 -11.04 8.40 -13.97
CA LYS A 7 -12.10 8.58 -12.96
C LYS A 7 -11.57 8.59 -11.53
N VAL A 8 -10.26 8.47 -11.34
CA VAL A 8 -9.64 8.42 -10.02
C VAL A 8 -8.64 9.58 -9.92
N ALA A 9 -8.89 10.51 -9.01
CA ALA A 9 -7.98 11.63 -8.77
C ALA A 9 -6.68 11.19 -8.06
N VAL A 10 -6.82 10.31 -7.07
CA VAL A 10 -5.69 9.75 -6.30
C VAL A 10 -6.07 8.38 -5.71
N GLY A 11 -5.12 7.44 -5.72
CA GLY A 11 -5.23 6.19 -4.96
C GLY A 11 -4.53 6.34 -3.61
N VAL A 12 -5.22 6.04 -2.50
CA VAL A 12 -4.66 6.14 -1.15
C VAL A 12 -4.49 4.76 -0.54
N PHE A 13 -3.29 4.45 -0.05
CA PHE A 13 -2.95 3.20 0.61
C PHE A 13 -2.59 3.45 2.07
N LEU A 14 -3.13 2.66 2.98
CA LEU A 14 -2.84 2.70 4.41
C LEU A 14 -3.12 1.33 5.01
N ALA A 15 -2.25 0.85 5.90
CA ALA A 15 -2.34 -0.52 6.44
C ALA A 15 -2.57 -1.60 5.35
N ALA A 16 -1.98 -1.39 4.17
CA ALA A 16 -2.25 -2.19 2.98
C ALA A 16 -0.97 -2.39 2.17
N PHE A 17 -0.88 -3.54 1.51
CA PHE A 17 0.13 -3.76 0.49
C PHE A 17 -0.19 -2.94 -0.75
N ALA A 18 0.83 -2.29 -1.29
CA ALA A 18 0.70 -1.51 -2.50
C ALA A 18 1.59 -2.07 -3.61
N PRO A 19 1.01 -2.53 -4.73
CA PRO A 19 1.77 -3.08 -5.84
C PRO A 19 2.42 -1.95 -6.65
N ASP A 20 3.48 -2.30 -7.37
CA ASP A 20 4.07 -1.45 -8.40
C ASP A 20 3.65 -1.91 -9.82
N THR A 21 4.19 -1.27 -10.85
CA THR A 21 3.88 -1.58 -12.26
C THR A 21 4.95 -2.44 -12.94
N GLU A 22 6.08 -2.69 -12.28
CA GLU A 22 7.23 -3.39 -12.85
C GLU A 22 7.22 -4.87 -12.50
N HIS A 23 6.76 -5.20 -11.29
CA HIS A 23 6.74 -6.55 -10.77
C HIS A 23 5.33 -7.13 -10.73
N GLN A 24 5.26 -8.45 -10.61
CA GLN A 24 4.01 -9.16 -10.39
C GLN A 24 3.32 -8.70 -9.09
N PRO A 25 1.98 -8.70 -9.01
CA PRO A 25 1.27 -8.24 -7.82
C PRO A 25 1.67 -8.95 -6.51
N SER A 26 2.11 -10.21 -6.60
CA SER A 26 2.62 -10.97 -5.45
C SER A 26 4.02 -10.56 -5.01
N TYR A 27 4.77 -9.79 -5.81
CA TYR A 27 6.19 -9.49 -5.59
C TYR A 27 6.48 -8.92 -4.21
N VAL A 28 5.64 -7.98 -3.76
CA VAL A 28 5.79 -7.38 -2.43
C VAL A 28 5.75 -8.50 -1.39
N LEU A 29 4.71 -9.33 -1.42
CA LEU A 29 4.47 -10.44 -0.47
C LEU A 29 5.57 -11.51 -0.54
N GLU A 30 6.09 -11.79 -1.73
CA GLU A 30 7.13 -12.80 -1.95
C GLU A 30 8.52 -12.33 -1.54
N LYS A 31 8.79 -11.02 -1.54
CA LYS A 31 10.13 -10.51 -1.18
C LYS A 31 10.52 -10.82 0.26
N ASP A 32 9.56 -11.15 1.12
CA ASP A 32 9.77 -11.58 2.49
C ASP A 32 9.82 -13.11 2.66
N LEU A 33 10.25 -13.84 1.61
CA LEU A 33 10.27 -15.31 1.58
C LEU A 33 11.06 -15.95 2.73
N GLU A 34 12.17 -15.36 3.18
CA GLU A 34 12.94 -15.90 4.31
C GLU A 34 12.17 -15.79 5.63
N LEU A 35 11.50 -14.66 5.88
CA LEU A 35 10.65 -14.49 7.05
C LEU A 35 9.40 -15.37 6.94
N ALA A 36 8.77 -15.40 5.77
CA ALA A 36 7.61 -16.24 5.49
C ALA A 36 7.91 -17.71 5.73
N LYS A 37 9.07 -18.23 5.30
CA LYS A 37 9.51 -19.62 5.55
C LYS A 37 9.55 -19.98 7.04
N THR A 38 9.89 -19.03 7.90
CA THR A 38 9.91 -19.27 9.36
C THR A 38 8.56 -19.06 10.03
N LEU A 39 7.68 -18.26 9.42
CA LEU A 39 6.36 -17.89 9.95
C LEU A 39 5.18 -18.51 9.21
N VAL A 40 5.38 -19.55 8.38
CA VAL A 40 4.31 -20.19 7.56
C VAL A 40 3.18 -20.66 8.47
N ARG A 41 2.21 -19.78 8.69
CA ARG A 41 0.82 -20.13 8.97
C ARG A 41 0.12 -20.05 7.62
N PRO A 42 -0.72 -21.03 7.25
CA PRO A 42 -1.58 -20.92 6.09
C PRO A 42 -2.39 -19.62 6.22
N SER A 43 -1.99 -18.62 5.46
CA SER A 43 -2.63 -17.31 5.39
C SER A 43 -3.19 -17.17 3.99
N SER A 44 -4.48 -16.86 3.89
CA SER A 44 -5.18 -16.73 2.61
C SER A 44 -4.92 -15.35 1.99
N LEU A 45 -3.64 -14.96 1.85
CA LEU A 45 -3.28 -13.82 1.00
C LEU A 45 -3.31 -14.21 -0.50
N VAL A 46 -3.64 -15.47 -0.80
CA VAL A 46 -3.80 -16.02 -2.14
C VAL A 46 -2.64 -15.63 -3.07
N VAL A 47 -1.42 -15.71 -2.53
CA VAL A 47 -0.18 -15.29 -3.20
C VAL A 47 -0.03 -16.00 -4.55
N GLU A 48 -0.44 -17.27 -4.63
CA GLU A 48 -0.44 -18.06 -5.86
C GLU A 48 -1.39 -17.54 -6.95
N ASP A 49 -2.49 -16.90 -6.58
CA ASP A 49 -3.39 -16.31 -7.57
C ASP A 49 -2.90 -14.92 -7.97
N LEU A 50 -2.36 -14.16 -7.01
CA LEU A 50 -1.73 -12.86 -7.27
C LEU A 50 -0.51 -12.99 -8.19
N SER A 51 0.27 -14.05 -8.08
CA SER A 51 1.43 -14.29 -8.96
C SER A 51 1.03 -14.62 -10.39
N LYS A 52 -0.20 -15.10 -10.61
CA LYS A 52 -0.78 -15.36 -11.95
C LYS A 52 -1.50 -14.14 -12.53
N GLN A 53 -1.74 -13.09 -11.74
CA GLN A 53 -2.38 -11.88 -12.24
C GLN A 53 -1.42 -11.06 -13.10
N LYS A 54 -1.98 -10.35 -14.08
CA LYS A 54 -1.20 -9.41 -14.89
C LYS A 54 -0.72 -8.25 -14.02
N ASN A 55 0.49 -7.77 -14.31
CA ASN A 55 1.01 -6.56 -13.70
C ASN A 55 0.07 -5.38 -13.93
N PHE A 56 0.08 -4.44 -13.00
CA PHE A 56 -0.60 -3.18 -13.17
C PHE A 56 0.03 -2.37 -14.30
N SER A 57 -0.78 -1.73 -15.15
CA SER A 57 -0.27 -1.00 -16.31
C SER A 57 0.24 0.39 -15.92
N LYS A 58 1.20 0.91 -16.70
CA LYS A 58 1.70 2.28 -16.54
C LYS A 58 0.66 3.31 -16.98
N GLU A 59 -0.14 2.99 -17.99
CA GLU A 59 -1.17 3.84 -18.58
C GLU A 59 -2.45 3.89 -17.73
N GLY A 60 -2.65 2.90 -16.86
CA GLY A 60 -3.79 2.77 -15.96
C GLY A 60 -3.41 3.10 -14.52
N TYR A 61 -3.02 2.08 -13.76
CA TYR A 61 -2.66 2.25 -12.35
C TYR A 61 -1.48 3.21 -12.15
N GLY A 62 -0.45 3.12 -12.98
CA GLY A 62 0.75 3.95 -12.90
C GLY A 62 0.53 5.42 -13.28
N SER A 63 -0.53 5.73 -14.04
CA SER A 63 -0.82 7.10 -14.47
C SER A 63 -1.59 7.90 -13.43
N VAL A 64 -2.14 7.24 -12.42
CA VAL A 64 -2.93 7.87 -11.36
C VAL A 64 -2.00 8.23 -10.20
N PRO A 65 -2.06 9.46 -9.66
CA PRO A 65 -1.34 9.81 -8.46
C PRO A 65 -1.65 8.84 -7.30
N ARG A 66 -0.64 8.49 -6.52
CA ARG A 66 -0.76 7.56 -5.41
C ARG A 66 -0.17 8.15 -4.15
N ALA A 67 -0.91 8.03 -3.05
CA ALA A 67 -0.46 8.43 -1.73
C ALA A 67 -0.39 7.20 -0.80
N TYR A 68 0.58 7.20 0.11
CA TYR A 68 0.69 6.18 1.16
C TYR A 68 0.68 6.83 2.55
N ILE A 69 -0.10 6.27 3.47
CA ILE A 69 -0.14 6.70 4.87
C ILE A 69 0.54 5.64 5.74
N VAL A 70 1.72 6.00 6.26
CA VAL A 70 2.56 5.14 7.08
C VAL A 70 2.04 5.08 8.52
N CYS A 71 1.77 3.86 9.00
CA CYS A 71 1.36 3.60 10.37
C CYS A 71 2.55 3.06 11.17
N THR A 72 3.04 3.83 12.15
CA THR A 72 4.37 3.55 12.75
C THR A 72 4.39 2.45 13.80
N LYS A 73 3.22 1.98 14.22
CA LYS A 73 3.03 0.88 15.18
C LYS A 73 2.25 -0.27 14.55
N ASP A 74 2.18 -0.31 13.22
CA ASP A 74 1.64 -1.45 12.49
C ASP A 74 2.56 -2.67 12.69
N ILE A 75 2.00 -3.71 13.28
CA ILE A 75 2.67 -4.98 13.55
C ILE A 75 2.41 -6.02 12.46
N ALA A 76 1.37 -5.82 11.63
CA ALA A 76 1.02 -6.73 10.55
C ALA A 76 1.80 -6.39 9.28
N ILE A 77 1.99 -5.10 9.00
CA ILE A 77 2.89 -4.59 7.96
C ILE A 77 3.93 -3.69 8.65
N PRO A 78 5.07 -4.26 9.10
CA PRO A 78 6.09 -3.52 9.83
C PRO A 78 6.58 -2.27 9.09
N LEU A 79 7.03 -1.28 9.84
CA LEU A 79 7.44 0.02 9.30
C LEU A 79 8.51 -0.13 8.20
N GLU A 80 9.48 -1.00 8.39
CA GLU A 80 10.55 -1.30 7.46
C GLU A 80 9.97 -1.77 6.12
N TYR A 81 8.93 -2.61 6.18
CA TYR A 81 8.27 -3.15 5.00
C TYR A 81 7.39 -2.13 4.29
N GLN A 82 6.70 -1.26 5.04
CA GLN A 82 6.01 -0.10 4.47
C GLN A 82 6.99 0.82 3.71
N LEU A 83 8.15 1.10 4.30
CA LEU A 83 9.19 1.94 3.68
C LEU A 83 9.80 1.27 2.43
N LEU A 84 9.99 -0.05 2.44
CA LEU A 84 10.43 -0.81 1.28
C LEU A 84 9.42 -0.72 0.13
N MET A 85 8.12 -0.89 0.41
CA MET A 85 7.05 -0.71 -0.58
C MET A 85 7.06 0.70 -1.16
N ILE A 86 7.19 1.71 -0.28
CA ILE A 86 7.23 3.12 -0.69
C ILE A 86 8.40 3.39 -1.64
N LYS A 87 9.58 2.86 -1.30
CA LYS A 87 10.79 3.01 -2.11
C LYS A 87 10.63 2.36 -3.49
N ASN A 88 10.00 1.20 -3.58
CA ASN A 88 9.86 0.46 -4.84
C ASN A 88 8.74 1.03 -5.74
N THR A 89 7.65 1.53 -5.15
CA THR A 89 6.44 1.92 -5.89
C THR A 89 6.48 3.36 -6.42
N GLY A 90 7.19 4.26 -5.74
CA GLY A 90 7.28 5.67 -6.11
C GLY A 90 5.96 6.43 -5.89
N PHE A 91 5.54 6.59 -4.64
CA PHE A 91 4.35 7.38 -4.29
C PHE A 91 4.56 8.88 -4.49
N ASN A 92 3.50 9.57 -4.88
CA ASN A 92 3.48 11.02 -5.03
C ASN A 92 3.43 11.73 -3.67
N ASP A 93 2.74 11.13 -2.70
CA ASP A 93 2.66 11.62 -1.32
C ASP A 93 2.86 10.50 -0.32
N VAL A 94 3.60 10.80 0.74
CA VAL A 94 3.78 9.90 1.86
C VAL A 94 3.52 10.68 3.14
N LEU A 95 2.45 10.34 3.84
CA LEU A 95 2.14 10.86 5.17
C LEU A 95 2.47 9.81 6.22
N LYS A 96 2.67 10.23 7.47
CA LYS A 96 3.03 9.34 8.57
C LYS A 96 2.21 9.66 9.80
N ILE A 97 1.49 8.67 10.32
CA ILE A 97 0.73 8.79 11.55
C ILE A 97 1.51 8.10 12.67
N LYS A 98 2.13 8.91 13.52
CA LYS A 98 2.87 8.41 14.69
C LYS A 98 1.92 7.73 15.67
N GLY A 99 2.27 6.52 16.07
CA GLY A 99 1.51 5.71 17.03
C GLY A 99 0.32 4.97 16.45
N ALA A 100 0.02 5.08 15.14
CA ALA A 100 -1.04 4.30 14.51
C ALA A 100 -0.61 2.84 14.32
N ASP A 101 -1.51 1.93 14.69
CA ASP A 101 -1.40 0.50 14.43
C ASP A 101 -1.96 0.14 13.03
N HIS A 102 -2.14 -1.16 12.77
CA HIS A 102 -2.69 -1.65 11.51
C HIS A 102 -4.15 -1.22 11.26
N MET A 103 -4.85 -0.73 12.29
CA MET A 103 -6.21 -0.24 12.19
C MET A 103 -6.23 1.25 12.55
N PRO A 104 -5.64 2.14 11.72
CA PRO A 104 -5.53 3.56 12.03
C PRO A 104 -6.88 4.25 12.24
N MET A 105 -7.96 3.73 11.63
CA MET A 105 -9.33 4.17 11.90
C MET A 105 -9.77 3.97 13.36
N ASN A 106 -9.18 2.99 14.05
CA ASN A 106 -9.49 2.67 15.44
C ASN A 106 -8.47 3.33 16.37
N SER A 107 -7.18 3.19 16.09
CA SER A 107 -6.11 3.67 16.97
C SER A 107 -5.91 5.18 16.89
N LYS A 108 -6.05 5.75 15.69
CA LYS A 108 -5.71 7.15 15.37
C LYS A 108 -6.72 7.80 14.40
N PRO A 109 -8.03 7.77 14.69
CA PRO A 109 -9.07 8.20 13.75
C PRO A 109 -8.93 9.66 13.31
N ARG A 110 -8.55 10.56 14.23
CA ARG A 110 -8.43 12.00 13.93
C ARG A 110 -7.23 12.27 13.04
N GLU A 111 -6.07 11.73 13.39
CA GLU A 111 -4.85 11.89 12.60
C GLU A 111 -4.98 11.23 11.21
N LEU A 112 -5.73 10.13 11.12
CA LEU A 112 -6.09 9.53 9.84
C LEU A 112 -7.00 10.46 9.02
N PHE A 113 -8.07 10.99 9.63
CA PHE A 113 -8.96 11.94 8.96
C PHE A 113 -8.20 13.16 8.44
N ASP A 114 -7.36 13.78 9.27
CA ASP A 114 -6.55 14.94 8.89
C ASP A 114 -5.60 14.61 7.72
N SER A 115 -5.07 13.38 7.70
CA SER A 115 -4.20 12.92 6.62
C SER A 115 -4.98 12.72 5.31
N LEU A 116 -6.17 12.12 5.39
CA LEU A 116 -7.07 11.93 4.25
C LEU A 116 -7.56 13.27 3.70
N GLU A 117 -7.92 14.21 4.57
CA GLU A 117 -8.34 15.56 4.20
C GLU A 117 -7.22 16.31 3.47
N LYS A 118 -5.98 16.23 3.95
CA LYS A 118 -4.81 16.81 3.26
C LYS A 118 -4.62 16.25 1.86
N ILE A 119 -4.73 14.93 1.70
CA ILE A 119 -4.63 14.29 0.38
C ILE A 119 -5.80 14.74 -0.51
N ALA A 120 -7.03 14.67 0.01
CA ALA A 120 -8.22 15.04 -0.74
C ALA A 120 -8.16 16.50 -1.22
N THR A 121 -7.73 17.42 -0.35
CA THR A 121 -7.58 18.84 -0.69
C THR A 121 -6.50 19.07 -1.74
N LYS A 122 -5.41 18.28 -1.73
CA LYS A 122 -4.33 18.39 -2.71
C LYS A 122 -4.75 17.94 -4.12
N TYR A 123 -5.64 16.95 -4.20
CA TYR A 123 -6.04 16.29 -5.46
C TYR A 123 -7.49 16.58 -5.89
N ALA A 124 -8.19 17.47 -5.18
CA ALA A 124 -9.49 18.00 -5.59
C ALA A 124 -9.33 18.96 -6.78
#